data_AF-A0A935KC67-F1
#
_entry.id   AF-A0A935KC67-F1
#
_cell.length_a   1.000
_cell.length_b   1.000
_cell.length_c   1.000
_cell.angle_alpha   90.00
_cell.angle_beta   90.00
_cell.angle_gamma   90.00
#
_symmetry.space_group_name_H-M   'P 1'
#
loop_
_entity.id
_entity.type
_entity.pdbx_description
1 polymer ?
#
loop_
_entity_poly.entity_id
_entity_poly.type
_entity_poly.pdbx_seq_one_letter_code
_entity_poly.pdbx_strand_id
1 'polypeptide(L)'
;MRKKLFLLGSYLDLLRTTIFRQTSFAEFELEIHNRVEQGQPLTGDDLCNIYYDIVKKYYGHDAGHCVVDPYIQYEWSYIPHFMGYTYYVFQYSTSLIYATAFAEKLLMKEILQ
;
A
#
# COMPACT_ATOMS: atom_id res chain seq x y z
N MET A 1 23.86 3.64 20.50
CA MET A 1 23.09 4.46 19.54
C MET A 1 22.72 3.73 18.25
N ARG A 2 23.66 3.08 17.55
CA ARG A 2 23.39 2.36 16.27
C ARG A 2 22.23 1.34 16.31
N LYS A 3 22.10 0.53 17.37
CA LYS A 3 21.03 -0.49 17.48
C LYS A 3 19.60 0.09 17.55
N LYS A 4 19.39 1.16 18.32
CA LYS A 4 18.05 1.79 18.44
C LYS A 4 17.61 2.42 17.11
N LEU A 5 18.51 3.13 16.44
CA LEU A 5 18.25 3.72 15.14
C LEU A 5 17.93 2.65 14.09
N PHE A 6 18.68 1.55 14.08
CA PHE A 6 18.43 0.42 13.21
C PHE A 6 17.02 -0.15 13.42
N LEU A 7 16.62 -0.44 14.66
CA LEU A 7 15.29 -0.98 14.96
C LEU A 7 14.16 -0.03 14.53
N LEU A 8 14.31 1.28 14.79
CA LEU A 8 13.32 2.27 14.36
C LEU A 8 13.24 2.35 12.83
N GLY A 9 14.38 2.38 12.15
CA GLY A 9 14.42 2.40 10.69
C GLY A 9 13.78 1.15 10.08
N SER A 10 14.07 -0.03 10.61
CA SER A 10 13.45 -1.29 10.17
C SER A 10 11.94 -1.31 10.40
N TYR A 11 11.47 -0.77 11.52
CA TYR A 11 10.04 -0.70 11.80
C TYR A 11 9.33 0.29 10.88
N LEU A 12 9.92 1.47 10.62
CA LEU A 12 9.39 2.43 9.65
C LEU A 12 9.32 1.84 8.24
N ASP A 13 10.34 1.09 7.83
CA ASP A 13 10.35 0.43 6.52
C ASP A 13 9.27 -0.66 6.42
N LEU A 14 9.06 -1.43 7.49
CA LEU A 14 7.96 -2.39 7.58
C LEU A 14 6.60 -1.70 7.42
N LEU A 15 6.36 -0.59 8.14
CA LEU A 15 5.11 0.17 8.03
C LEU A 15 4.92 0.72 6.61
N ARG A 16 5.97 1.29 6.00
CA ARG A 16 5.95 1.79 4.63
C ARG A 16 5.56 0.71 3.62
N THR A 17 6.23 -0.44 3.68
CA THR A 17 6.09 -1.53 2.71
C THR A 17 4.82 -2.38 2.90
N THR A 18 4.28 -2.42 4.12
CA THR A 18 3.14 -3.29 4.47
C THR A 18 1.84 -2.53 4.61
N ILE A 19 1.85 -1.31 5.16
CA ILE A 19 0.63 -0.50 5.28
C ILE A 19 0.48 0.36 4.02
N PHE A 20 1.37 1.31 3.81
CA PHE A 20 1.17 2.30 2.74
C PHE A 20 1.19 1.68 1.36
N ARG A 21 2.18 0.83 1.06
CA ARG A 21 2.29 0.20 -0.26
C ARG A 21 1.15 -0.78 -0.55
N GLN A 22 0.79 -1.66 0.38
CA GLN A 22 -0.29 -2.62 0.15
C GLN A 22 -1.67 -1.95 0.11
N THR A 23 -1.89 -0.90 0.90
CA THR A 23 -3.12 -0.10 0.79
C THR A 23 -3.19 0.64 -0.54
N SER A 24 -2.08 1.17 -1.06
CA SER A 24 -2.07 1.79 -2.39
C SER A 24 -2.41 0.78 -3.50
N PHE A 25 -1.97 -0.48 -3.38
CA PHE A 25 -2.35 -1.54 -4.29
C PHE A 25 -3.84 -1.89 -4.21
N ALA A 26 -4.39 -1.95 -2.99
CA ALA A 26 -5.82 -2.18 -2.79
C ALA A 26 -6.67 -1.03 -3.38
N GLU A 27 -6.23 0.22 -3.22
CA GLU A 27 -6.90 1.40 -3.79
C GLU A 27 -6.88 1.37 -5.33
N PHE A 28 -5.76 0.93 -5.93
CA PHE A 28 -5.66 0.72 -7.37
C PHE A 28 -6.62 -0.37 -7.87
N GLU A 29 -6.63 -1.53 -7.22
CA GLU A 29 -7.51 -2.64 -7.59
C GLU A 29 -9.00 -2.25 -7.44
N LEU A 30 -9.34 -1.49 -6.40
CA LEU A 30 -10.70 -0.99 -6.17
C LEU A 30 -11.14 -0.03 -7.29
N GLU A 31 -10.29 0.92 -7.68
CA GLU A 31 -10.61 1.89 -8.72
C GLU A 31 -10.86 1.22 -10.07
N ILE A 32 -10.05 0.22 -10.42
CA ILE A 32 -10.21 -0.58 -11.63
C ILE A 32 -11.55 -1.32 -11.62
N HIS A 33 -11.84 -2.04 -10.53
CA HIS A 33 -13.10 -2.77 -10.41
C HIS A 33 -14.31 -1.84 -10.51
N ASN A 34 -14.29 -0.70 -9.82
CA ASN A 34 -15.37 0.29 -9.88
C ASN A 34 -15.63 0.80 -11.31
N ARG A 35 -14.57 1.08 -12.08
CA ARG A 35 -14.71 1.53 -13.48
C ARG A 35 -15.30 0.44 -14.37
N VAL A 36 -14.85 -0.80 -14.21
CA VAL A 36 -15.38 -1.95 -14.94
C VAL A 36 -16.85 -2.18 -14.61
N GLU A 37 -17.24 -2.11 -13.33
CA GLU A 37 -18.63 -2.24 -12.88
C GLU A 37 -19.55 -1.15 -13.45
N GLN A 38 -19.00 0.04 -13.69
CA GLN A 38 -19.69 1.15 -14.34
C GLN A 38 -19.74 1.02 -15.88
N GLY A 39 -19.22 -0.06 -16.45
CA GLY A 39 -19.15 -0.28 -17.90
C GLY A 39 -18.14 0.61 -18.61
N GLN A 40 -17.19 1.22 -17.89
CA GLN A 40 -16.13 2.01 -18.50
C GLN A 40 -15.04 1.06 -19.03
N PRO A 41 -14.64 1.19 -20.32
CA PRO A 41 -13.52 0.42 -20.84
C PRO A 41 -12.22 0.89 -20.18
N LEU A 42 -11.30 -0.06 -19.94
CA LEU A 42 -9.96 0.23 -19.41
C LEU A 42 -8.90 -0.15 -20.44
N THR A 43 -8.11 0.83 -20.85
CA THR A 43 -6.91 0.64 -21.69
C THR A 43 -5.66 0.51 -20.82
N GLY A 44 -4.55 0.05 -21.42
CA GLY A 44 -3.26 0.03 -20.72
C GLY A 44 -2.81 1.41 -20.25
N ASP A 45 -3.12 2.46 -21.01
CA ASP A 45 -2.80 3.84 -20.64
C ASP A 45 -3.64 4.31 -19.45
N ASP A 46 -4.93 3.94 -19.40
CA ASP A 46 -5.78 4.22 -18.24
C ASP A 46 -5.21 3.59 -16.96
N LEU A 47 -4.80 2.32 -17.03
CA LEU A 47 -4.20 1.60 -15.91
C LEU A 47 -2.88 2.26 -15.46
N CYS A 48 -2.02 2.65 -16.41
CA CYS A 48 -0.78 3.38 -16.11
C CYS A 48 -1.06 4.69 -15.39
N ASN A 49 -2.02 5.47 -15.88
CA ASN A 49 -2.37 6.78 -15.30
C ASN A 49 -2.97 6.63 -13.90
N ILE A 50 -3.95 5.74 -13.72
CA ILE A 50 -4.57 5.47 -12.40
C ILE A 50 -3.50 5.06 -11.40
N TYR A 51 -2.63 4.11 -11.78
CA TYR A 51 -1.56 3.64 -10.89
C TYR A 51 -0.61 4.77 -10.51
N TYR A 52 -0.15 5.54 -11.50
CA TYR A 52 0.81 6.62 -11.29
C TYR A 52 0.25 7.72 -10.38
N ASP A 53 -1.02 8.10 -10.57
CA ASP A 53 -1.68 9.10 -9.74
C ASP A 53 -1.81 8.65 -8.28
N ILE A 54 -2.15 7.37 -8.06
CA ILE A 54 -2.17 6.79 -6.71
C ILE A 54 -0.77 6.81 -6.09
N VAL A 55 0.28 6.38 -6.80
CA VAL A 55 1.64 6.39 -6.25
C VAL A 55 2.09 7.82 -5.93
N LYS A 56 1.87 8.79 -6.82
CA LYS A 56 2.18 10.21 -6.55
C LYS A 56 1.50 10.72 -5.28
N LYS A 57 0.22 10.38 -5.09
CA LYS A 57 -0.55 10.74 -3.88
C LYS A 57 0.08 10.15 -2.62
N TYR A 58 0.38 8.85 -2.61
CA TYR A 58 0.96 8.18 -1.43
C TYR A 58 2.37 8.67 -1.08
N TYR A 59 3.16 9.02 -2.10
CA TYR A 59 4.54 9.49 -1.93
C TYR A 59 4.65 11.01 -1.79
N GLY A 60 3.54 11.75 -1.91
CA GLY A 60 3.53 13.20 -1.81
C GLY A 60 4.36 13.89 -2.90
N HIS A 61 4.31 13.35 -4.13
CA HIS A 61 5.11 13.84 -5.24
C HIS A 61 4.85 15.31 -5.55
N ASP A 62 3.57 15.65 -5.73
CA ASP A 62 3.14 17.01 -6.09
C ASP A 62 3.36 18.01 -4.93
N ALA A 63 3.55 17.52 -3.70
CA ALA A 63 3.91 18.30 -2.53
C ALA A 63 5.44 18.45 -2.33
N GLY A 64 6.25 17.89 -3.23
CA GLY A 64 7.71 17.94 -3.17
C GLY A 64 8.34 17.05 -2.08
N HIS A 65 7.61 16.05 -1.56
CA HIS A 65 8.12 15.15 -0.53
C HIS A 65 9.01 14.04 -1.10
N CYS A 66 8.59 13.42 -2.20
CA CYS A 66 9.35 12.38 -2.90
C CYS A 66 9.29 12.60 -4.42
N VAL A 67 10.32 12.13 -5.13
CA VAL A 67 10.25 12.04 -6.60
C VAL A 67 9.67 10.68 -6.96
N VAL A 68 8.62 10.68 -7.79
CA VAL A 68 8.05 9.47 -8.40
C VAL A 68 8.37 9.57 -9.88
N ASP A 69 9.28 8.72 -10.35
CA ASP A 69 9.74 8.78 -11.73
C ASP A 69 8.64 8.32 -12.72
N PRO A 70 8.60 8.85 -13.94
CA PRO A 70 7.56 8.51 -14.91
C PRO A 70 7.44 7.02 -15.23
N TYR A 71 8.52 6.24 -15.14
CA TYR A 71 8.49 4.80 -15.43
C TYR A 71 7.70 4.00 -14.38
N ILE A 72 7.43 4.58 -13.20
CA ILE A 72 6.64 3.94 -12.14
C ILE A 72 5.19 3.69 -12.58
N GLN A 73 4.69 4.41 -13.60
CA GLN A 73 3.38 4.16 -14.18
C GLN A 73 3.19 2.72 -14.69
N TYR A 74 4.28 2.00 -15.00
CA TYR A 74 4.23 0.63 -15.51
C TYR A 74 4.31 -0.44 -14.42
N GLU A 75 4.51 -0.06 -13.15
CA GLU A 75 4.77 -1.00 -12.06
C GLU A 75 3.62 -1.98 -11.82
N TRP A 76 2.38 -1.55 -12.03
CA TRP A 76 1.21 -2.42 -11.89
C TRP A 76 1.27 -3.69 -12.74
N SER A 77 1.92 -3.61 -13.91
CA SER A 77 1.92 -4.70 -14.90
C SER A 77 2.65 -5.96 -14.47
N TYR A 78 3.57 -5.86 -13.50
CA TYR A 78 4.35 -6.99 -13.00
C TYR A 78 4.01 -7.40 -11.56
N ILE A 79 2.99 -6.79 -10.93
CA ILE A 79 2.54 -7.16 -9.59
C ILE A 79 1.63 -8.40 -9.70
N PRO A 80 2.06 -9.60 -9.25
CA PRO A 80 1.30 -10.83 -9.46
C PRO A 80 -0.06 -10.84 -8.75
N HIS A 81 -0.17 -10.10 -7.65
CA HIS A 81 -1.36 -10.02 -6.83
C HIS A 81 -2.59 -9.46 -7.57
N PHE A 82 -2.41 -8.71 -8.66
CA PHE A 82 -3.51 -8.18 -9.46
C PHE A 82 -4.09 -9.18 -10.46
N MET A 83 -3.37 -10.25 -10.79
CA MET A 83 -3.75 -11.18 -11.86
C MET A 83 -4.17 -12.56 -11.34
N GLY A 84 -3.56 -13.02 -10.24
CA GLY A 84 -3.77 -14.36 -9.70
C GLY A 84 -4.66 -14.43 -8.45
N TYR A 85 -5.10 -13.28 -7.93
CA TYR A 85 -5.83 -13.17 -6.67
C TYR A 85 -6.96 -12.16 -6.81
N THR A 86 -8.03 -12.33 -6.04
CA THR A 86 -9.17 -11.39 -6.02
C THR A 86 -9.10 -10.58 -4.74
N TYR A 87 -8.75 -9.30 -4.85
CA TYR A 87 -8.80 -8.30 -3.79
C TYR A 87 -8.14 -8.74 -2.50
N TYR A 88 -6.90 -9.23 -2.59
CA TYR A 88 -6.20 -9.89 -1.47
C TYR A 88 -5.29 -8.95 -0.68
N VAL A 89 -4.62 -8.00 -1.35
CA VAL A 89 -3.47 -7.25 -0.80
C VAL A 89 -3.81 -6.39 0.42
N PHE A 90 -5.07 -5.96 0.57
CA PHE A 90 -5.51 -5.18 1.73
C PHE A 90 -5.32 -5.93 3.07
N GLN A 91 -5.31 -7.27 3.02
CA GLN A 91 -5.15 -8.11 4.20
C GLN A 91 -3.79 -7.93 4.86
N TYR A 92 -2.74 -7.59 4.10
CA TYR A 92 -1.43 -7.29 4.67
C TYR A 92 -1.48 -6.05 5.58
N SER A 93 -2.09 -4.98 5.10
CA SER A 93 -2.26 -3.72 5.85
C SER A 93 -3.06 -3.95 7.13
N THR A 94 -4.24 -4.58 7.02
CA THR A 94 -5.13 -4.80 8.16
C THR A 94 -4.53 -5.76 9.20
N SER A 95 -3.82 -6.80 8.75
CA SER A 95 -3.15 -7.75 9.65
C SER A 95 -2.05 -7.07 10.46
N LEU A 96 -1.22 -6.21 9.86
CA LEU A 96 -0.17 -5.50 10.59
C LEU A 96 -0.73 -4.47 11.58
N ILE A 97 -1.80 -3.75 11.20
CA ILE A 97 -2.51 -2.83 12.09
C ILE A 97 -3.06 -3.60 13.30
N TYR A 98 -3.74 -4.72 13.05
CA TYR A 98 -4.31 -5.55 14.12
C TYR A 98 -3.22 -6.12 15.04
N ALA A 99 -2.15 -6.68 14.47
CA ALA A 99 -1.04 -7.23 15.24
C ALA A 99 -0.36 -6.18 16.13
N THR A 100 -0.21 -4.95 15.61
CA THR A 100 0.37 -3.83 16.37
C THR A 100 -0.54 -3.43 17.53
N ALA A 101 -1.85 -3.23 17.27
CA ALA A 101 -2.82 -2.89 18.31
C ALA A 101 -2.93 -3.99 19.39
N PHE A 102 -2.87 -5.26 18.98
CA PHE A 102 -2.89 -6.39 19.90
C PHE A 102 -1.64 -6.42 20.80
N ALA A 103 -0.46 -6.17 20.23
CA ALA A 103 0.79 -6.09 20.98
C ALA A 103 0.78 -4.94 22.01
N GLU A 104 0.26 -3.76 21.62
CA GLU A 104 0.10 -2.61 22.52
C GLU A 104 -0.77 -2.96 23.73
N LYS A 105 -1.95 -3.53 23.49
CA LYS A 105 -2.86 -3.97 24.56
C LYS A 105 -2.23 -5.02 25.49
N LEU A 106 -1.44 -5.95 24.95
CA LEU A 106 -0.72 -6.95 25.74
C LEU A 106 0.35 -6.30 26.63
N LEU A 107 1.09 -5.32 26.11
CA LEU A 107 2.07 -4.55 26.87
C LEU A 107 1.42 -3.70 27.97
N MET A 108 0.19 -3.21 27.73
CA MET A 108 -0.62 -2.49 28.71
C MET A 108 -1.34 -3.42 29.71
N LYS A 109 -1.21 -4.75 29.57
CA LYS A 109 -1.89 -5.80 30.37
C LYS A 109 -3.42 -5.77 30.27
N GLU A 110 -3.98 -5.15 29.24
CA GLU A 110 -5.45 -5.02 29.06
C GLU A 110 -6.13 -6.32 28.60
N ILE A 111 -5.36 -7.33 28.18
CA ILE A 111 -5.87 -8.61 27.65
C ILE A 111 -5.75 -9.75 28.68
N LEU A 112 -5.04 -9.54 29.80
CA LEU A 112 -4.73 -10.57 30.80
C LEU A 112 -5.52 -10.41 32.12
N GLN A 113 -6.71 -9.82 32.07
CA GLN A 113 -7.70 -9.79 33.15
C GLN A 113 -8.95 -10.56 32.75
#